data_AF-A0A212AMR1-F1
#
_entry.id   AF-A0A212AMR1-F1
#
_cell.length_a   1.000
_cell.length_b   1.000
_cell.length_c   1.000
_cell.angle_alpha   90.00
_cell.angle_beta   90.00
_cell.angle_gamma   90.00
#
_symmetry.space_group_name_H-M   'P 1'
#
loop_
_entity.id
_entity.type
_entity.pdbx_description
1 polymer ?
#
loop_
_entity_poly.entity_id
_entity_poly.type
_entity_poly.pdbx_seq_one_letter_code
_entity_poly.pdbx_strand_id
1 'polypeptide(L)'
;MKIVLLLLAALLAPFSAVASTVPREVARVQAEDMAACQKAGGRAVAEAGYLVAADLNGDGRPDYVTDLAHLSCEGVAGFFCGTAGCPVTVWLSGPGGYFAADAGHAEAWRLEGATVIRRVNGQLCTPPQRRSCEIRRSFAGVDRPAAAQPTVTQGWQLRRTQGLPPVAISPGPGNIFSISAFCLGDQPWLAVVFRERPREATVRIDFAFSEGALGGPASRQQGTSDAYVISLAGGALARRLSGRDGTVGVSVNGLSQGALPLRGSTSALRGALAGCLTL
;
A
#
# COMPACT_ATOMS: atom_id res chain seq x y z
N MET A 1 73.37 -21.12 -24.39
CA MET A 1 72.74 -20.03 -23.61
C MET A 1 72.30 -18.91 -24.55
N LYS A 2 71.02 -18.85 -24.92
CA LYS A 2 70.35 -17.62 -25.38
C LYS A 2 68.87 -17.76 -25.05
N ILE A 3 68.42 -16.83 -24.23
CA ILE A 3 67.17 -16.82 -23.48
C ILE A 3 66.00 -16.42 -24.38
N VAL A 4 64.87 -17.07 -24.09
CA VAL A 4 63.50 -16.89 -24.58
C VAL A 4 63.02 -15.42 -24.52
N LEU A 5 62.22 -14.99 -25.50
CA LEU A 5 61.12 -14.04 -25.23
C LEU A 5 59.97 -14.26 -26.23
N LEU A 6 59.00 -15.09 -25.82
CA LEU A 6 57.69 -15.22 -26.46
C LEU A 6 56.79 -14.09 -25.93
N LEU A 7 56.43 -13.14 -26.81
CA LEU A 7 55.43 -12.12 -26.54
C LEU A 7 54.03 -12.75 -26.55
N LEU A 8 53.47 -12.98 -25.36
CA LEU A 8 52.05 -13.27 -25.17
C LEU A 8 51.30 -11.94 -25.09
N ALA A 9 50.68 -11.52 -26.19
CA ALA A 9 49.75 -10.40 -26.19
C ALA A 9 48.43 -10.84 -25.52
N ALA A 10 48.29 -10.57 -24.22
CA ALA A 10 47.05 -10.79 -23.50
C ALA A 10 46.00 -9.79 -23.98
N LEU A 11 44.98 -10.28 -24.71
CA LEU A 11 43.77 -9.55 -25.04
C LEU A 11 43.01 -9.21 -23.74
N LEU A 12 43.19 -8.00 -23.24
CA LEU A 12 42.35 -7.39 -22.20
C LEU A 12 40.99 -7.07 -22.82
N ALA A 13 40.04 -8.00 -22.71
CA ALA A 13 38.63 -7.68 -22.96
C ALA A 13 38.12 -6.77 -21.84
N PRO A 14 37.47 -5.62 -22.16
CA PRO A 14 36.86 -4.79 -21.14
C PRO A 14 35.64 -5.51 -20.58
N PHE A 15 35.71 -5.95 -19.33
CA PHE A 15 34.51 -6.30 -18.57
C PHE A 15 33.69 -5.02 -18.42
N SER A 16 32.63 -4.89 -19.22
CA SER A 16 31.61 -3.87 -18.97
C SER A 16 30.93 -4.26 -17.66
N ALA A 17 31.25 -3.52 -16.59
CA ALA A 17 30.48 -3.57 -15.37
C ALA A 17 29.06 -3.09 -15.69
N VAL A 18 28.13 -4.04 -15.86
CA VAL A 18 26.71 -3.71 -15.89
C VAL A 18 26.39 -3.23 -14.48
N ALA A 19 26.32 -1.92 -14.28
CA ALA A 19 25.69 -1.38 -13.09
C ALA A 19 24.29 -1.98 -13.03
N SER A 20 24.03 -2.85 -12.05
CA SER A 20 22.69 -3.36 -11.80
C SER A 20 21.85 -2.18 -11.33
N THR A 21 21.26 -1.47 -12.29
CA THR A 21 20.34 -0.38 -12.01
C THR A 21 19.14 -0.99 -11.30
N VAL A 22 18.98 -0.64 -10.02
CA VAL A 22 17.81 -0.98 -9.22
C VAL A 22 16.55 -0.67 -10.05
N PRO A 23 15.61 -1.62 -10.21
CA PRO A 23 14.41 -1.37 -11.02
C PRO A 23 13.65 -0.15 -10.52
N ARG A 24 13.02 0.60 -11.44
CA ARG A 24 12.32 1.85 -11.11
C ARG A 24 11.30 1.71 -9.98
N GLU A 25 10.58 0.58 -9.91
CA GLU A 25 9.56 0.35 -8.88
C GLU A 25 10.19 0.16 -7.51
N VAL A 26 11.31 -0.55 -7.44
CA VAL A 26 12.11 -0.75 -6.23
C VAL A 26 12.78 0.55 -5.81
N ALA A 27 13.41 1.25 -6.76
CA ALA A 27 14.09 2.52 -6.51
C ALA A 27 13.12 3.60 -6.01
N ARG A 28 11.88 3.62 -6.50
CA ARG A 28 10.83 4.52 -6.02
C ARG A 28 10.53 4.29 -4.54
N VAL A 29 10.27 3.03 -4.14
CA VAL A 29 9.94 2.72 -2.74
C VAL A 29 11.15 2.94 -1.83
N GLN A 30 12.35 2.57 -2.27
CA GLN A 30 13.58 2.92 -1.56
C GLN A 30 13.71 4.43 -1.33
N ALA A 31 13.44 5.25 -2.34
CA ALA A 31 13.48 6.70 -2.21
C ALA A 31 12.39 7.25 -1.27
N GLU A 32 11.20 6.65 -1.28
CA GLU A 32 10.10 6.99 -0.36
C GLU A 32 10.47 6.69 1.10
N ASP A 33 11.04 5.51 1.37
CA ASP A 33 11.51 5.13 2.70
C ASP A 33 12.64 6.07 3.18
N MET A 34 13.62 6.32 2.31
CA MET A 34 14.72 7.24 2.63
C MET A 34 14.22 8.67 2.91
N ALA A 35 13.26 9.17 2.13
CA ALA A 35 12.64 10.47 2.35
C ALA A 35 11.84 10.51 3.66
N ALA A 36 11.16 9.41 4.02
CA ALA A 36 10.43 9.31 5.28
C ALA A 36 11.40 9.41 6.48
N CYS A 37 12.53 8.72 6.43
CA CYS A 37 13.60 8.83 7.43
C CYS A 37 14.14 10.26 7.55
N GLN A 38 14.46 10.90 6.43
CA GLN A 38 14.96 12.28 6.40
C GLN A 38 13.97 13.27 7.00
N LYS A 39 12.68 13.12 6.69
CA LYS A 39 11.61 13.94 7.28
C LYS A 39 11.47 13.74 8.79
N ALA A 40 11.83 12.58 9.31
CA ALA A 40 11.87 12.31 10.75
C ALA A 40 13.14 12.86 11.43
N GLY A 41 14.01 13.55 10.70
CA GLY A 41 15.27 14.10 11.20
C GLY A 41 16.44 13.11 11.17
N GLY A 42 16.27 11.95 10.54
CA GLY A 42 17.32 10.94 10.42
C GLY A 42 18.15 11.03 9.14
N ARG A 43 19.26 10.31 9.11
CA ARG A 43 20.08 10.13 7.91
C ARG A 43 19.84 8.73 7.34
N ALA A 44 19.21 8.68 6.17
CA ALA A 44 18.89 7.42 5.50
C ALA A 44 20.11 6.86 4.73
N VAL A 45 20.45 5.59 4.98
CA VAL A 45 21.53 4.88 4.28
C VAL A 45 21.07 3.47 3.95
N ALA A 46 21.02 3.13 2.65
CA ALA A 46 20.79 1.75 2.23
C ALA A 46 22.12 1.00 2.27
N GLU A 47 22.15 -0.08 3.04
CA GLU A 47 23.34 -0.89 3.27
C GLU A 47 23.39 -2.10 2.33
N ALA A 48 24.54 -2.78 2.32
CA ALA A 48 24.63 -4.10 1.69
C ALA A 48 23.62 -5.05 2.37
N GLY A 49 22.80 -5.72 1.56
CA GLY A 49 21.70 -6.55 2.05
C GLY A 49 20.33 -5.89 1.93
N TYR A 50 20.25 -4.56 1.68
CA TYR A 50 18.96 -3.91 1.42
C TYR A 50 18.25 -4.51 0.22
N LEU A 51 19.00 -4.87 -0.83
CA LEU A 51 18.46 -5.42 -2.07
C LEU A 51 19.18 -6.72 -2.42
N VAL A 52 18.42 -7.80 -2.56
CA VAL A 52 18.93 -9.11 -2.98
C VAL A 52 18.19 -9.52 -4.25
N ALA A 53 18.92 -9.94 -5.29
CA ALA A 53 18.32 -10.40 -6.54
C ALA A 53 18.29 -11.94 -6.62
N ALA A 54 17.18 -12.51 -7.09
CA ALA A 54 17.01 -13.95 -7.33
C ALA A 54 15.84 -14.17 -8.30
N ASP A 55 15.83 -15.25 -9.08
CA ASP A 55 14.63 -15.66 -9.84
C ASP A 55 13.70 -16.45 -8.90
N LEU A 56 12.63 -15.81 -8.45
CA LEU A 56 11.71 -16.32 -7.42
C LEU A 56 10.40 -16.82 -8.01
N ASN A 57 9.94 -16.26 -9.13
CA ASN A 57 8.74 -16.73 -9.84
C ASN A 57 9.04 -17.75 -10.95
N GLY A 58 10.30 -17.93 -11.35
CA GLY A 58 10.73 -18.89 -12.35
C GLY A 58 10.54 -18.39 -13.79
N ASP A 59 10.45 -17.08 -14.01
CA ASP A 59 10.29 -16.48 -15.34
C ASP A 59 11.63 -16.22 -16.06
N GLY A 60 12.76 -16.54 -15.42
CA GLY A 60 14.11 -16.36 -15.94
C GLY A 60 14.64 -14.93 -15.83
N ARG A 61 13.90 -14.00 -15.22
CA ARG A 61 14.34 -12.64 -14.92
C ARG A 61 14.65 -12.51 -13.43
N PRO A 62 15.59 -11.61 -13.06
CA PRO A 62 15.85 -11.38 -11.64
C PRO A 62 14.64 -10.69 -11.00
N ASP A 63 14.09 -11.32 -9.98
CA ASP A 63 13.23 -10.70 -8.96
C ASP A 63 14.12 -10.11 -7.86
N TYR A 64 13.51 -9.33 -6.97
CA TYR A 64 14.24 -8.69 -5.89
C TYR A 64 13.57 -8.87 -4.54
N VAL A 65 14.37 -8.93 -3.48
CA VAL A 65 13.91 -8.84 -2.10
C VAL A 65 14.50 -7.58 -1.50
N THR A 66 13.66 -6.70 -0.97
CA THR A 66 14.10 -5.56 -0.16
C THR A 66 13.93 -5.85 1.32
N ASP A 67 14.94 -5.52 2.12
CA ASP A 67 14.95 -5.72 3.57
C ASP A 67 15.26 -4.42 4.31
N LEU A 68 14.27 -3.91 5.07
CA LEU A 68 14.45 -2.67 5.82
C LEU A 68 15.37 -2.82 7.05
N ALA A 69 15.76 -4.04 7.43
CA ALA A 69 16.84 -4.25 8.40
C ALA A 69 18.16 -3.66 7.91
N HIS A 70 18.33 -3.54 6.58
CA HIS A 70 19.49 -2.97 5.92
C HIS A 70 19.23 -1.56 5.36
N LEU A 71 18.18 -0.88 5.85
CA LEU A 71 17.97 0.54 5.60
C LEU A 71 18.12 1.30 6.92
N SER A 72 19.31 1.85 7.15
CA SER A 72 19.59 2.63 8.35
C SER A 72 18.87 3.98 8.29
N CYS A 73 18.29 4.39 9.43
CA CYS A 73 17.82 5.74 9.68
C CYS A 73 18.55 6.30 10.90
N GLU A 74 19.79 6.73 10.70
CA GLU A 74 20.63 7.19 11.80
C GLU A 74 20.02 8.41 12.48
N GLY A 75 20.05 8.44 13.81
CA GLY A 75 19.41 9.48 14.62
C GLY A 75 17.94 9.21 14.95
N VAL A 76 17.30 8.19 14.33
CA VAL A 76 15.91 7.81 14.60
C VAL A 76 15.82 6.29 14.81
N ALA A 77 16.13 5.87 16.04
CA ALA A 77 16.19 4.45 16.39
C ALA A 77 14.86 3.73 16.11
N GLY A 78 14.95 2.57 15.45
CA GLY A 78 13.78 1.72 15.16
C GLY A 78 12.77 2.32 14.18
N PHE A 79 13.17 3.29 13.35
CA PHE A 79 12.24 3.97 12.44
C PHE A 79 11.48 3.01 11.50
N PHE A 80 12.19 2.03 10.92
CA PHE A 80 11.59 1.08 9.98
C PHE A 80 11.19 -0.27 10.59
N CYS A 81 11.75 -0.61 11.75
CA CYS A 81 11.62 -1.94 12.33
C CYS A 81 10.91 -1.89 13.68
N GLY A 82 9.99 -2.83 13.90
CA GLY A 82 9.24 -2.95 15.15
C GLY A 82 9.50 -4.25 15.88
N THR A 83 8.67 -4.54 16.88
CA THR A 83 8.71 -5.81 17.65
C THR A 83 8.39 -7.05 16.80
N ALA A 84 7.74 -6.85 15.65
CA ALA A 84 7.47 -7.87 14.64
C ALA A 84 8.68 -8.22 13.77
N GLY A 85 9.79 -7.48 13.90
CA GLY A 85 10.92 -7.48 12.99
C GLY A 85 10.85 -6.34 11.97
N CYS A 86 11.71 -6.42 10.95
CA CYS A 86 11.78 -5.47 9.86
C CYS A 86 10.92 -5.93 8.67
N PRO A 87 10.27 -5.02 7.94
CA PRO A 87 9.61 -5.36 6.69
C PRO A 87 10.57 -5.95 5.65
N VAL A 88 10.14 -7.05 5.05
CA VAL A 88 10.78 -7.71 3.90
C VAL A 88 9.77 -7.70 2.75
N THR A 89 10.14 -7.20 1.58
CA THR A 89 9.25 -7.13 0.42
C THR A 89 9.85 -7.85 -0.77
N VAL A 90 9.09 -8.72 -1.42
CA VAL A 90 9.49 -9.34 -2.69
C VAL A 90 8.94 -8.51 -3.85
N TRP A 91 9.76 -8.32 -4.87
CA TRP A 91 9.47 -7.60 -6.09
C TRP A 91 9.60 -8.56 -7.25
N LEU A 92 8.47 -9.07 -7.70
CA LEU A 92 8.42 -10.03 -8.79
C LEU A 92 8.38 -9.30 -10.13
N SER A 93 9.14 -9.82 -11.07
CA SER A 93 9.14 -9.47 -12.47
C SER A 93 7.84 -9.91 -13.13
N GLY A 94 7.39 -9.16 -14.13
CA GLY A 94 6.18 -9.51 -14.88
C GLY A 94 5.88 -8.57 -16.04
N PRO A 95 4.79 -8.83 -16.79
CA PRO A 95 4.41 -8.03 -17.95
C PRO A 95 4.13 -6.57 -17.55
N GLY A 96 5.03 -5.65 -17.91
CA GLY A 96 4.91 -4.21 -17.60
C GLY A 96 5.83 -3.70 -16.48
N GLY A 97 6.73 -4.52 -15.91
CA GLY A 97 7.73 -4.12 -14.90
C GLY A 97 7.67 -4.98 -13.65
N TYR A 98 8.15 -4.47 -12.51
CA TYR A 98 8.13 -5.18 -11.22
C TYR A 98 6.86 -4.91 -10.40
N PHE A 99 6.36 -5.88 -9.64
CA PHE A 99 5.25 -5.71 -8.70
C PHE A 99 5.61 -6.25 -7.32
N ALA A 100 5.13 -5.58 -6.27
CA ALA A 100 5.36 -6.02 -4.91
C ALA A 100 4.46 -7.22 -4.54
N ALA A 101 5.07 -8.25 -3.97
CA ALA A 101 4.45 -9.39 -3.33
C ALA A 101 5.00 -9.50 -1.90
N ASP A 102 4.35 -8.85 -0.94
CA ASP A 102 4.91 -8.64 0.41
C ASP A 102 5.42 -9.92 1.10
N ALA A 103 6.71 -9.94 1.47
CA ALA A 103 7.29 -10.86 2.44
C ALA A 103 6.46 -10.87 3.72
N GLY A 104 6.24 -9.68 4.27
CA GLY A 104 5.82 -9.40 5.64
C GLY A 104 7.05 -9.07 6.51
N HIS A 105 6.90 -9.13 7.84
CA HIS A 105 7.98 -8.77 8.76
C HIS A 105 8.89 -9.97 9.09
N ALA A 106 10.16 -9.73 9.40
CA ALA A 106 11.12 -10.75 9.78
C ALA A 106 12.15 -10.23 10.82
N GLU A 107 12.52 -11.07 11.79
CA GLU A 107 13.73 -10.88 12.62
C GLU A 107 14.99 -11.22 11.82
N ALA A 108 14.87 -12.20 10.92
CA ALA A 108 15.88 -12.62 9.96
C ALA A 108 15.17 -13.37 8.83
N TRP A 109 15.77 -13.40 7.63
CA TRP A 109 15.22 -14.17 6.52
C TRP A 109 16.34 -14.80 5.68
N ARG A 110 15.95 -15.77 4.85
CA ARG A 110 16.82 -16.39 3.84
C ARG A 110 16.00 -16.86 2.64
N LEU A 111 16.72 -17.18 1.57
CA LEU A 111 16.17 -17.85 0.40
C LEU A 111 16.50 -19.33 0.41
N GLU A 112 15.51 -20.16 0.06
CA GLU A 112 15.68 -21.56 -0.34
C GLU A 112 14.96 -21.75 -1.68
N GLY A 113 15.71 -21.62 -2.79
CA GLY A 113 15.14 -21.54 -4.14
C GLY A 113 14.18 -20.36 -4.27
N ALA A 114 12.96 -20.64 -4.76
CA ALA A 114 11.86 -19.67 -4.87
C ALA A 114 11.14 -19.36 -3.53
N THR A 115 11.63 -19.88 -2.40
CA THR A 115 10.98 -19.72 -1.09
C THR A 115 11.72 -18.69 -0.25
N VAL A 116 11.00 -17.65 0.19
CA VAL A 116 11.45 -16.76 1.27
C VAL A 116 11.05 -17.37 2.60
N ILE A 117 12.04 -17.61 3.46
CA ILE A 117 11.84 -18.13 4.80
C ILE A 117 12.17 -17.05 5.78
N ARG A 118 11.18 -16.64 6.56
CA ARG A 118 11.31 -15.58 7.55
C ARG A 118 11.24 -16.19 8.93
N ARG A 119 12.26 -15.92 9.74
CA ARG A 119 12.14 -16.06 11.19
C ARG A 119 11.36 -14.88 11.72
N VAL A 120 10.27 -15.16 12.44
CA VAL A 120 9.37 -14.13 12.97
C VAL A 120 9.24 -14.25 14.47
N ASN A 121 8.83 -13.15 15.11
CA ASN A 121 8.50 -13.14 16.52
C ASN A 121 7.40 -14.18 16.83
N GLY A 122 7.45 -14.77 18.02
CA GLY A 122 6.50 -15.80 18.47
C GLY A 122 5.02 -15.38 18.40
N GLN A 123 4.72 -14.09 18.50
CA GLN A 123 3.35 -13.55 18.37
C GLN A 123 2.78 -13.66 16.95
N LEU A 124 3.64 -13.77 15.92
CA LEU A 124 3.23 -13.91 14.51
C LEU A 124 3.14 -15.37 14.07
N CYS A 125 3.48 -16.32 14.95
CA CYS A 125 3.34 -17.73 14.67
C CYS A 125 1.87 -18.16 14.63
N THR A 126 1.59 -19.26 13.93
CA THR A 126 0.27 -19.91 13.94
C THR A 126 0.41 -21.34 14.46
N PRO A 127 -0.07 -21.64 15.69
CA PRO A 127 -0.57 -20.70 16.70
C PRO A 127 0.55 -19.81 17.30
N PRO A 128 0.21 -18.70 17.97
CA PRO A 128 1.18 -17.87 18.67
C PRO A 128 1.93 -18.66 19.75
N GLN A 129 3.21 -18.38 19.94
CA GLN A 129 4.06 -19.07 20.90
C GLN A 129 5.14 -18.16 21.50
N ARG A 130 5.88 -18.65 22.51
CA ARG A 130 6.89 -17.85 23.22
C ARG A 130 8.20 -17.67 22.45
N ARG A 131 8.53 -18.60 21.55
CA ARG A 131 9.78 -18.59 20.76
C ARG A 131 9.48 -18.16 19.33
N SER A 132 10.49 -17.66 18.63
CA SER A 132 10.40 -17.39 17.20
C SER A 132 10.05 -18.67 16.41
N CYS A 133 9.38 -18.52 15.28
CA CYS A 133 9.17 -19.59 14.30
C CYS A 133 9.56 -19.15 12.90
N GLU A 134 9.60 -20.10 11.98
CA GLU A 134 9.81 -19.82 10.57
C GLU A 134 8.49 -19.85 9.80
N ILE A 135 8.24 -18.81 9.01
CA ILE A 135 7.17 -18.77 8.01
C ILE A 135 7.80 -18.92 6.64
N ARG A 136 7.34 -19.91 5.87
CA ARG A 136 7.82 -20.23 4.53
C ARG A 136 6.81 -19.72 3.51
N ARG A 137 7.25 -18.90 2.55
CA ARG A 137 6.41 -18.43 1.44
C ARG A 137 7.13 -18.68 0.12
N SER A 138 6.57 -19.59 -0.69
CA SER A 138 7.04 -19.82 -2.06
C SER A 138 6.43 -18.77 -3.00
N PHE A 139 7.23 -18.31 -3.95
CA PHE A 139 6.82 -17.42 -5.03
C PHE A 139 6.88 -18.08 -6.41
N ALA A 140 7.20 -19.38 -6.47
CA ALA A 140 7.27 -20.13 -7.71
C ALA A 140 5.93 -20.05 -8.48
N GLY A 141 6.01 -19.67 -9.76
CA GLY A 141 4.83 -19.53 -10.62
C GLY A 141 3.90 -18.38 -10.25
N VAL A 142 4.33 -17.44 -9.39
CA VAL A 142 3.54 -16.25 -9.10
C VAL A 142 3.67 -15.26 -10.24
N ASP A 143 2.66 -15.24 -11.10
CA ASP A 143 2.50 -14.21 -12.12
C ASP A 143 2.00 -12.89 -11.52
N ARG A 144 2.24 -11.79 -12.24
CA ARG A 144 1.57 -10.52 -11.96
C ARG A 144 0.06 -10.79 -11.90
N PRO A 145 -0.61 -10.47 -10.77
CA PRO A 145 -2.06 -10.48 -10.75
C PRO A 145 -2.52 -9.64 -11.93
N ALA A 146 -3.37 -10.20 -12.80
CA ALA A 146 -4.03 -9.43 -13.83
C ALA A 146 -4.51 -8.15 -13.14
N ALA A 147 -4.09 -6.98 -13.65
CA ALA A 147 -4.46 -5.69 -13.06
C ALA A 147 -5.92 -5.81 -12.71
N ALA A 148 -6.25 -5.81 -11.41
CA ALA A 148 -7.57 -6.19 -10.97
C ALA A 148 -8.51 -5.35 -11.81
N GLN A 149 -9.22 -5.98 -12.75
CA GLN A 149 -10.23 -5.26 -13.50
C GLN A 149 -11.10 -4.71 -12.39
N PRO A 150 -11.24 -3.37 -12.26
CA PRO A 150 -11.99 -2.80 -11.17
C PRO A 150 -13.31 -3.55 -11.20
N THR A 151 -13.56 -4.35 -10.17
CA THR A 151 -14.75 -5.18 -10.14
C THR A 151 -15.83 -4.18 -9.80
N VAL A 152 -16.35 -3.52 -10.85
CA VAL A 152 -17.49 -2.62 -10.79
C VAL A 152 -18.71 -3.50 -10.55
N THR A 153 -18.82 -4.07 -9.35
CA THR A 153 -19.98 -4.90 -8.98
C THR A 153 -20.45 -4.72 -7.57
N GLN A 154 -19.72 -4.03 -6.68
CA GLN A 154 -20.28 -3.67 -5.38
C GLN A 154 -20.29 -2.15 -5.26
N GLY A 155 -21.46 -1.57 -5.50
CA GLY A 155 -21.76 -0.20 -5.13
C GLY A 155 -21.85 -0.08 -3.61
N TRP A 156 -22.71 0.80 -3.13
CA TRP A 156 -22.90 0.99 -1.69
C TRP A 156 -23.66 -0.18 -1.07
N GLN A 157 -23.23 -0.58 0.12
CA GLN A 157 -23.83 -1.62 0.92
C GLN A 157 -24.03 -1.16 2.36
N LEU A 158 -25.11 -1.62 2.99
CA LEU A 158 -25.35 -1.43 4.41
C LEU A 158 -24.75 -2.60 5.18
N ARG A 159 -23.73 -2.34 5.98
CA ARG A 159 -23.14 -3.31 6.91
C ARG A 159 -23.74 -3.13 8.29
N ARG A 160 -24.30 -4.21 8.83
CA ARG A 160 -24.78 -4.29 10.21
C ARG A 160 -23.91 -5.28 10.95
N THR A 161 -23.34 -4.86 12.07
CA THR A 161 -22.58 -5.71 12.97
C THR A 161 -23.26 -5.65 14.33
N GLN A 162 -23.49 -6.81 14.94
CA GLN A 162 -24.19 -6.89 16.22
C GLN A 162 -23.47 -6.03 17.27
N GLY A 163 -24.23 -5.17 17.96
CA GLY A 163 -23.69 -4.26 18.98
C GLY A 163 -22.96 -3.02 18.44
N LEU A 164 -22.88 -2.82 17.12
CA LEU A 164 -22.26 -1.64 16.52
C LEU A 164 -23.26 -0.85 15.64
N PRO A 165 -23.11 0.48 15.54
CA PRO A 165 -23.89 1.28 14.60
C PRO A 165 -23.76 0.78 13.16
N PRO A 166 -24.84 0.84 12.35
CA PRO A 166 -24.78 0.45 10.95
C PRO A 166 -23.85 1.39 10.16
N VAL A 167 -23.15 0.83 9.17
CA VAL A 167 -22.21 1.58 8.32
C VAL A 167 -22.59 1.37 6.86
N ALA A 168 -22.76 2.45 6.11
CA ALA A 168 -22.84 2.39 4.66
C ALA A 168 -21.42 2.38 4.11
N ILE A 169 -21.07 1.45 3.24
CA ILE A 169 -19.71 1.35 2.69
C ILE A 169 -19.74 1.12 1.18
N SER A 170 -18.77 1.69 0.47
CA SER A 170 -18.52 1.43 -0.94
C SER A 170 -17.01 1.39 -1.21
N PRO A 171 -16.53 0.51 -2.10
CA PRO A 171 -15.18 0.62 -2.66
C PRO A 171 -14.98 1.98 -3.35
N GLY A 172 -13.82 2.61 -3.14
CA GLY A 172 -13.49 3.87 -3.79
C GLY A 172 -12.76 3.68 -5.12
N PRO A 173 -12.77 4.70 -6.00
CA PRO A 173 -11.98 4.69 -7.23
C PRO A 173 -10.53 5.11 -6.97
N GLY A 174 -9.61 4.70 -7.86
CA GLY A 174 -8.21 5.13 -7.84
C GLY A 174 -7.50 4.76 -6.54
N ASN A 175 -6.88 5.76 -5.90
CA ASN A 175 -6.17 5.58 -4.64
C ASN A 175 -7.10 5.46 -3.42
N ILE A 176 -8.42 5.59 -3.59
CA ILE A 176 -9.36 5.41 -2.50
C ILE A 176 -9.61 3.91 -2.31
N PHE A 177 -9.25 3.39 -1.13
CA PHE A 177 -9.53 2.01 -0.76
C PHE A 177 -11.01 1.81 -0.46
N SER A 178 -11.58 2.67 0.39
CA SER A 178 -13.01 2.61 0.75
C SER A 178 -13.57 3.98 1.16
N ILE A 179 -14.87 4.12 0.99
CA ILE A 179 -15.67 5.25 1.46
C ILE A 179 -16.77 4.67 2.35
N SER A 180 -16.91 5.21 3.56
CA SER A 180 -17.91 4.75 4.54
C SER A 180 -18.68 5.92 5.15
N ALA A 181 -19.97 5.78 5.38
CA ALA A 181 -20.78 6.74 6.12
C ALA A 181 -21.42 6.08 7.34
N PHE A 182 -21.39 6.78 8.48
CA PHE A 182 -21.89 6.28 9.75
C PHE A 182 -22.20 7.41 10.73
N CYS A 183 -22.97 7.10 11.77
CA CYS A 183 -23.15 7.96 12.93
C CYS A 183 -22.09 7.67 13.99
N LEU A 184 -21.49 8.71 14.56
CA LEU A 184 -20.72 8.64 15.80
C LEU A 184 -21.39 9.55 16.83
N GLY A 185 -22.13 8.95 17.76
CA GLY A 185 -23.13 9.69 18.53
C GLY A 185 -24.15 10.33 17.57
N ASP A 186 -24.48 11.60 17.81
CA ASP A 186 -25.43 12.37 16.99
C ASP A 186 -24.78 13.05 15.78
N GLN A 187 -23.52 12.72 15.46
CA GLN A 187 -22.79 13.35 14.36
C GLN A 187 -22.64 12.40 13.16
N PRO A 188 -23.11 12.79 11.96
CA PRO A 188 -22.93 12.01 10.75
C PRO A 188 -21.56 12.27 10.12
N TRP A 189 -20.84 11.21 9.76
CA TRP A 189 -19.50 11.27 9.19
C TRP A 189 -19.40 10.50 7.89
N LEU A 190 -18.56 10.99 6.98
CA LEU A 190 -18.03 10.26 5.85
C LEU A 190 -16.54 10.01 6.08
N ALA A 191 -16.14 8.75 6.18
CA ALA A 191 -14.75 8.34 6.27
C ALA A 191 -14.23 7.84 4.92
N VAL A 192 -13.04 8.27 4.55
CA VAL A 192 -12.33 7.86 3.35
C VAL A 192 -11.01 7.23 3.75
N VAL A 193 -10.78 5.99 3.34
CA VAL A 193 -9.52 5.28 3.54
C VAL A 193 -8.81 5.20 2.21
N PHE A 194 -7.52 5.53 2.20
CA PHE A 194 -6.68 5.47 1.01
C PHE A 194 -5.84 4.20 0.99
N ARG A 195 -5.50 3.72 -0.21
CA ARG A 195 -4.56 2.61 -0.40
C ARG A 195 -3.15 3.09 -0.07
N GLU A 196 -2.77 4.21 -0.67
CA GLU A 196 -1.57 4.97 -0.36
C GLU A 196 -1.96 6.25 0.37
N ARG A 197 -1.49 6.41 1.61
CA ARG A 197 -1.90 7.51 2.47
C ARG A 197 -1.43 8.87 1.92
N PRO A 198 -2.32 9.89 1.81
CA PRO A 198 -1.91 11.26 1.49
C PRO A 198 -0.88 11.81 2.47
N ARG A 199 0.00 12.69 2.00
CA ARG A 199 1.07 13.27 2.82
C ARG A 199 0.54 14.30 3.82
N GLU A 200 -0.53 14.99 3.44
CA GLU A 200 -1.16 16.05 4.21
C GLU A 200 -2.12 15.48 5.25
N ALA A 201 -2.12 16.05 6.47
CA ALA A 201 -3.07 15.67 7.51
C ALA A 201 -4.53 16.05 7.17
N THR A 202 -4.70 17.00 6.25
CA THR A 202 -6.00 17.41 5.72
C THR A 202 -5.92 17.45 4.21
N VAL A 203 -6.87 16.81 3.54
CA VAL A 203 -7.02 16.84 2.08
C VAL A 203 -8.40 17.36 1.73
N ARG A 204 -8.57 17.97 0.57
CA ARG A 204 -9.89 18.34 0.06
C ARG A 204 -10.42 17.21 -0.81
N ILE A 205 -11.63 16.72 -0.51
CA ILE A 205 -12.29 15.68 -1.30
C ILE A 205 -13.57 16.25 -1.88
N ASP A 206 -13.69 16.20 -3.20
CA ASP A 206 -14.84 16.72 -3.95
C ASP A 206 -15.46 15.61 -4.82
N PHE A 207 -16.78 15.66 -4.91
CA PHE A 207 -17.63 14.75 -5.68
C PHE A 207 -18.36 15.55 -6.76
N ALA A 208 -18.10 15.26 -8.03
CA ALA A 208 -18.64 15.96 -9.19
C ALA A 208 -20.01 15.38 -9.59
N PHE A 209 -21.08 15.87 -8.95
CA PHE A 209 -22.47 15.52 -9.28
C PHE A 209 -22.95 16.27 -10.52
N SER A 210 -24.06 15.81 -11.09
CA SER A 210 -24.71 16.45 -12.25
C SER A 210 -25.08 17.92 -11.99
N GLU A 211 -25.49 18.26 -10.77
CA GLU A 211 -25.85 19.63 -10.38
C GLU A 211 -24.69 20.41 -9.72
N GLY A 212 -23.45 19.94 -9.85
CA GLY A 212 -22.25 20.62 -9.38
C GLY A 212 -21.36 19.80 -8.43
N ALA A 213 -20.13 20.26 -8.23
CA ALA A 213 -19.20 19.63 -7.31
C ALA A 213 -19.57 19.95 -5.85
N LEU A 214 -19.57 18.93 -5.00
CA LEU A 214 -19.83 19.07 -3.58
C LEU A 214 -18.84 18.22 -2.78
N GLY A 215 -18.37 18.73 -1.67
CA GLY A 215 -17.26 18.13 -0.93
C GLY A 215 -16.78 19.04 0.18
N GLY A 216 -15.59 18.76 0.69
CA GLY A 216 -15.02 19.55 1.76
C GLY A 216 -13.65 19.06 2.22
N PRO A 217 -13.08 19.76 3.22
CA PRO A 217 -11.88 19.29 3.88
C PRO A 217 -12.17 17.98 4.62
N ALA A 218 -11.32 16.99 4.39
CA ALA A 218 -11.28 15.73 5.10
C ALA A 218 -10.02 15.72 5.96
N SER A 219 -10.18 15.59 7.28
CA SER A 219 -9.05 15.58 8.21
C SER A 219 -8.77 14.16 8.68
N ARG A 220 -7.50 13.80 8.72
CA ARG A 220 -7.04 12.51 9.22
C ARG A 220 -7.41 12.38 10.69
N GLN A 221 -8.11 11.30 11.03
CA GLN A 221 -8.33 10.88 12.40
C GLN A 221 -7.17 10.00 12.84
N GLN A 222 -6.50 10.39 13.92
CA GLN A 222 -5.45 9.58 14.51
C GLN A 222 -6.12 8.41 15.26
N GLY A 223 -5.86 7.18 14.81
CA GLY A 223 -6.53 5.98 15.32
C GLY A 223 -6.26 4.75 14.47
N THR A 224 -7.03 3.68 14.66
CA THR A 224 -6.77 2.34 14.09
C THR A 224 -6.95 2.22 12.57
N SER A 225 -7.61 3.18 11.90
CA SER A 225 -7.92 3.09 10.46
C SER A 225 -7.29 4.17 9.57
N ASP A 226 -6.55 5.13 10.15
CA ASP A 226 -5.94 6.27 9.42
C ASP A 226 -6.91 6.99 8.46
N ALA A 227 -8.20 6.96 8.76
CA ALA A 227 -9.24 7.47 7.88
C ALA A 227 -9.27 9.01 7.85
N TYR A 228 -9.60 9.57 6.68
CA TYR A 228 -9.89 10.98 6.50
C TYR A 228 -11.39 11.20 6.61
N VAL A 229 -11.82 12.06 7.54
CA VAL A 229 -13.25 12.25 7.81
C VAL A 229 -13.75 13.61 7.36
N ILE A 230 -14.93 13.61 6.74
CA ILE A 230 -15.71 14.80 6.37
C ILE A 230 -16.99 14.78 7.21
N SER A 231 -17.33 15.91 7.83
CA SER A 231 -18.63 16.05 8.51
C SER A 231 -19.75 16.07 7.48
N LEU A 232 -20.82 15.31 7.75
CA LEU A 232 -22.04 15.31 6.95
C LEU A 232 -23.17 16.12 7.61
N ALA A 233 -22.89 16.92 8.65
CA ALA A 233 -23.92 17.57 9.47
C ALA A 233 -24.86 18.51 8.68
N GLY A 234 -24.38 19.14 7.60
CA GLY A 234 -25.23 19.94 6.71
C GLY A 234 -26.15 19.13 5.79
N GLY A 235 -25.93 17.81 5.71
CA GLY A 235 -26.72 16.85 4.94
C GLY A 235 -26.65 17.00 3.43
N ALA A 236 -26.11 18.08 2.88
CA ALA A 236 -26.06 18.31 1.43
C ALA A 236 -25.30 17.20 0.71
N LEU A 237 -24.09 16.86 1.18
CA LEU A 237 -23.27 15.80 0.57
C LEU A 237 -23.94 14.43 0.69
N ALA A 238 -24.48 14.11 1.87
CA ALA A 238 -25.19 12.85 2.10
C ALA A 238 -26.44 12.72 1.21
N ARG A 239 -27.23 13.80 1.06
CA ARG A 239 -28.39 13.84 0.17
C ARG A 239 -28.00 13.64 -1.29
N ARG A 240 -26.94 14.30 -1.77
CA ARG A 240 -26.45 14.12 -3.16
C ARG A 240 -25.91 12.72 -3.41
N LEU A 241 -25.14 12.16 -2.47
CA LEU A 241 -24.68 10.78 -2.54
C LEU A 241 -25.85 9.79 -2.54
N SER A 242 -26.95 10.08 -1.85
CA SER A 242 -28.19 9.28 -1.84
C SER A 242 -29.15 9.59 -3.00
N GLY A 243 -28.73 10.46 -3.93
CA GLY A 243 -29.55 10.99 -5.03
C GLY A 243 -29.76 10.01 -6.17
N ARG A 244 -30.06 10.55 -7.36
CA ARG A 244 -30.40 9.76 -8.56
C ARG A 244 -29.23 9.49 -9.51
N ASP A 245 -28.08 10.12 -9.28
CA ASP A 245 -26.90 9.93 -10.11
C ASP A 245 -26.47 8.45 -10.07
N GLY A 246 -26.07 7.88 -11.22
CA GLY A 246 -25.58 6.50 -11.29
C GLY A 246 -24.12 6.35 -10.86
N THR A 247 -23.34 7.39 -11.10
CA THR A 247 -21.91 7.49 -10.75
C THR A 247 -21.56 8.95 -10.47
N VAL A 248 -20.53 9.19 -9.67
CA VAL A 248 -20.02 10.53 -9.39
C VAL A 248 -18.50 10.56 -9.55
N GLY A 249 -17.94 11.57 -10.21
CA GLY A 249 -16.49 11.75 -10.28
C GLY A 249 -15.94 12.14 -8.91
N VAL A 250 -14.81 11.56 -8.49
CA VAL A 250 -14.18 11.90 -7.21
C VAL A 250 -12.81 12.52 -7.46
N SER A 251 -12.51 13.61 -6.77
CA SER A 251 -11.18 14.25 -6.79
C SER A 251 -10.65 14.50 -5.39
N VAL A 252 -9.34 14.38 -5.23
CA VAL A 252 -8.62 14.62 -3.98
C VAL A 252 -7.56 15.66 -4.25
N ASN A 253 -7.61 16.80 -3.56
CA ASN A 253 -6.78 17.99 -3.83
C ASN A 253 -6.81 18.40 -5.32
N GLY A 254 -7.98 18.28 -5.96
CA GLY A 254 -8.17 18.57 -7.38
C GLY A 254 -7.71 17.47 -8.35
N LEU A 255 -7.05 16.42 -7.87
CA LEU A 255 -6.61 15.28 -8.69
C LEU A 255 -7.72 14.23 -8.79
N SER A 256 -8.12 13.90 -10.02
CA SER A 256 -9.14 12.89 -10.29
C SER A 256 -8.71 11.51 -9.76
N GLN A 257 -9.59 10.88 -9.00
CA GLN A 257 -9.48 9.51 -8.52
C GLN A 257 -10.28 8.52 -9.38
N GLY A 258 -11.14 9.02 -10.27
CA GLY A 258 -12.05 8.23 -11.10
C GLY A 258 -13.51 8.36 -10.65
N ALA A 259 -14.37 7.45 -11.14
CA ALA A 259 -15.81 7.48 -10.88
C ALA A 259 -16.21 6.51 -9.76
N LEU A 260 -16.94 7.02 -8.77
CA LEU A 260 -17.58 6.25 -7.72
C LEU A 260 -19.00 5.81 -8.16
N PRO A 261 -19.30 4.51 -8.20
CA PRO A 261 -20.67 4.04 -8.42
C PRO A 261 -21.60 4.41 -7.26
N LEU A 262 -22.80 4.89 -7.57
CA LEU A 262 -23.83 5.23 -6.58
C LEU A 262 -24.94 4.18 -6.49
N ARG A 263 -24.79 3.04 -7.18
CA ARG A 263 -25.69 1.89 -7.04
C ARG A 263 -25.82 1.50 -5.56
N GLY A 264 -27.04 1.45 -5.03
CA GLY A 264 -27.33 1.07 -3.64
C GLY A 264 -27.11 2.18 -2.59
N SER A 265 -26.60 3.35 -3.00
CA SER A 265 -26.23 4.46 -2.09
C SER A 265 -27.42 4.94 -1.27
N THR A 266 -28.58 5.14 -1.89
CA THR A 266 -29.78 5.64 -1.21
C THR A 266 -30.20 4.77 -0.04
N SER A 267 -30.29 3.45 -0.24
CA SER A 267 -30.70 2.52 0.82
C SER A 267 -29.64 2.42 1.92
N ALA A 268 -28.37 2.29 1.52
CA ALA A 268 -27.27 2.17 2.47
C ALA A 268 -27.11 3.42 3.34
N LEU A 269 -27.06 4.61 2.73
CA LEU A 269 -26.86 5.87 3.44
C LEU A 269 -28.02 6.18 4.38
N ARG A 270 -29.27 5.99 3.95
CA ARG A 270 -30.43 6.14 4.83
C ARG A 270 -30.36 5.18 6.02
N GLY A 271 -30.01 3.93 5.78
CA GLY A 271 -29.92 2.93 6.86
C GLY A 271 -28.78 3.20 7.85
N ALA A 272 -27.64 3.70 7.39
CA ALA A 272 -26.48 3.96 8.23
C ALA A 272 -26.59 5.27 9.03
N LEU A 273 -27.24 6.28 8.45
CA LEU A 273 -27.31 7.62 9.00
C LEU A 273 -28.62 7.92 9.75
N ALA A 274 -29.60 7.01 9.73
CA ALA A 274 -30.91 7.19 10.36
C ALA A 274 -30.87 7.64 11.83
N GLY A 275 -29.81 7.30 12.57
CA GLY A 275 -29.66 7.69 13.98
C GLY A 275 -29.21 9.14 14.22
N CYS A 276 -28.67 9.83 13.21
CA CYS A 276 -28.05 11.15 13.37
C CYS A 276 -28.35 12.13 12.22
N LEU A 277 -28.93 11.67 11.11
CA LEU A 277 -29.25 12.50 9.95
C LEU A 277 -30.41 11.90 9.14
N THR A 278 -31.45 12.71 8.92
CA THR A 278 -32.59 12.35 8.06
C THR A 278 -32.27 12.69 6.59
N LEU A 279 -32.44 11.71 5.69
CA LEU A 279 -32.11 11.78 4.26
C LEU A 279 -33.27 11.48 3.32
#